data_AF-A0A5R9L2V4-F1
#
_entry.id   AF-A0A5R9L2V4-F1
#
_cell.length_a   1.000
_cell.length_b   1.000
_cell.length_c   1.000
_cell.angle_alpha   90.00
_cell.angle_beta   90.00
_cell.angle_gamma   90.00
#
_symmetry.space_group_name_H-M   'P 1'
#
loop_
_entity.id
_entity.type
_entity.pdbx_description
1 polymer ?
#
loop_
_entity_poly.entity_id
_entity_poly.type
_entity_poly.pdbx_seq_one_letter_code
_entity_poly.pdbx_strand_id
1 'polypeptide(L)'
;MKTFTQKLSYIFLLAVPVMVTLMAFVFGHQSHWVYLPGWFLNMLLMFLAVKALGDAKSETVRGIAWPLIMSWAPISVFAGMGPPPETAEGWAALAWEQQLRYCILIVSGTFTTIGFLRMYDMLRSGPGVRFAKVGKTMFVIALPLFITNMIYWGFFLTNVFVKYSQPGAPSKPDWLQTVSTAFTAVRMVEVTLIYLGTAVFAYALSRSGHLSRLASSVYIFFCCLCALLNLLPANLPAPLSIANYVSYIPAITLLMPYLIGVNFLSKVE
;
A
#
# COMPACT_ATOMS: atom_id res chain seq x y z
N MET A 1 -4.00 18.39 25.87
CA MET A 1 -5.06 18.61 24.86
C MET A 1 -4.38 18.85 23.51
N LYS A 2 -4.84 18.26 22.39
CA LYS A 2 -4.21 18.49 21.07
C LYS A 2 -4.36 19.96 20.65
N THR A 3 -3.29 20.53 20.10
CA THR A 3 -3.35 21.85 19.46
C THR A 3 -4.22 21.82 18.20
N PHE A 4 -4.69 22.98 17.73
CA PHE A 4 -5.44 23.06 16.48
C PHE A 4 -4.63 22.46 15.31
N THR A 5 -3.35 22.79 15.21
CA THR A 5 -2.43 22.24 14.19
C THR A 5 -2.36 20.72 14.23
N GLN A 6 -2.25 20.12 15.42
CA GLN A 6 -2.24 18.65 15.55
C GLN A 6 -3.55 18.00 15.11
N LYS A 7 -4.71 18.63 15.40
CA LYS A 7 -6.01 18.13 14.91
C LYS A 7 -6.09 18.21 13.39
N LEU A 8 -5.68 19.33 12.81
CA LEU A 8 -5.68 19.54 11.36
C LEU A 8 -4.74 18.55 10.65
N SER A 9 -3.52 18.36 11.15
CA SER A 9 -2.56 17.38 10.62
C SER A 9 -3.10 15.96 10.64
N TYR A 10 -3.77 15.57 11.72
CA TYR A 10 -4.39 14.24 11.83
C TYR A 10 -5.51 14.04 10.82
N ILE A 11 -6.44 15.01 10.71
CA ILE A 11 -7.54 14.96 9.75
C ILE A 11 -7.01 14.93 8.31
N PHE A 12 -6.02 15.76 8.01
CA PHE A 12 -5.37 15.80 6.70
C PHE A 12 -4.79 14.44 6.31
N LEU A 13 -3.99 13.82 7.18
CA LEU A 13 -3.41 12.50 6.91
C LEU A 13 -4.50 11.42 6.73
N LEU A 14 -5.58 11.44 7.52
CA LEU A 14 -6.70 10.52 7.30
C LEU A 14 -7.40 10.75 5.95
N ALA A 15 -7.45 11.99 5.48
CA ALA A 15 -8.10 12.34 4.22
C ALA A 15 -7.26 11.97 2.98
N VAL A 16 -5.92 11.92 3.09
CA VAL A 16 -5.02 11.69 1.93
C VAL A 16 -5.42 10.46 1.10
N PRO A 17 -5.57 9.24 1.66
CA PRO A 17 -5.94 8.08 0.85
C PRO A 17 -7.28 8.22 0.14
N VAL A 18 -8.26 8.86 0.80
CA VAL A 18 -9.59 9.11 0.22
C VAL A 18 -9.50 10.09 -0.93
N MET A 19 -8.81 11.23 -0.74
CA MET A 19 -8.61 12.24 -1.78
C MET A 19 -7.86 11.65 -2.97
N VAL A 20 -6.77 10.91 -2.75
CA VAL A 20 -5.98 10.26 -3.81
C VAL A 20 -6.83 9.28 -4.61
N THR A 21 -7.62 8.44 -3.92
CA THR A 21 -8.49 7.46 -4.57
C THR A 21 -9.56 8.14 -5.40
N LEU A 22 -10.28 9.11 -4.82
CA LEU A 22 -11.32 9.86 -5.53
C LEU A 22 -10.74 10.57 -6.75
N MET A 23 -9.60 11.25 -6.62
CA MET A 23 -8.99 11.95 -7.74
C MET A 23 -8.57 10.98 -8.85
N ALA A 24 -7.92 9.86 -8.50
CA ALA A 24 -7.46 8.88 -9.48
C ALA A 24 -8.61 8.28 -10.29
N PHE A 25 -9.71 7.90 -9.63
CA PHE A 25 -10.82 7.20 -10.29
C PHE A 25 -11.87 8.14 -10.89
N VAL A 26 -12.02 9.38 -10.40
CA VAL A 26 -12.99 10.35 -10.93
C VAL A 26 -12.39 11.16 -12.08
N PHE A 27 -11.15 11.66 -11.93
CA PHE A 27 -10.52 12.50 -12.94
C PHE A 27 -9.65 11.71 -13.93
N GLY A 28 -9.27 10.46 -13.60
CA GLY A 28 -8.46 9.62 -14.45
C GLY A 28 -7.02 10.11 -14.62
N HIS A 29 -6.38 9.70 -15.72
CA HIS A 29 -5.04 10.14 -16.08
C HIS A 29 -5.02 11.63 -16.46
N GLN A 30 -4.06 12.36 -15.91
CA GLN A 30 -3.81 13.78 -16.17
C GLN A 30 -2.39 13.97 -16.68
N SER A 31 -2.11 15.09 -17.34
CA SER A 31 -0.74 15.42 -17.74
C SER A 31 0.19 15.55 -16.52
N HIS A 32 1.43 15.06 -16.64
CA HIS A 32 2.44 15.17 -15.58
C HIS A 32 2.75 16.60 -15.17
N TRP A 33 2.57 17.57 -16.07
CA TRP A 33 2.68 18.99 -15.76
C TRP A 33 1.63 19.47 -14.75
N VAL A 34 0.48 18.79 -14.67
CA VAL A 34 -0.60 19.11 -13.74
C VAL A 34 -0.40 18.35 -12.43
N TYR A 35 -0.19 17.03 -12.49
CA TYR A 35 -0.20 16.22 -11.27
C TYR A 35 1.10 16.28 -10.46
N LEU A 36 2.27 16.48 -11.08
CA LEU A 36 3.54 16.50 -10.34
C LEU A 36 3.65 17.67 -9.36
N PRO A 37 3.29 18.92 -9.72
CA PRO A 37 3.30 20.03 -8.77
C PRO A 37 2.35 19.81 -7.58
N GLY A 38 1.11 19.36 -7.86
CA GLY A 38 0.13 19.06 -6.83
C GLY A 38 0.57 17.93 -5.90
N TRP A 39 1.18 16.88 -6.47
CA TRP A 39 1.79 15.79 -5.71
C TRP A 39 2.93 16.27 -4.80
N PHE A 40 3.86 17.09 -5.32
CA PHE A 40 4.97 17.61 -4.53
C PHE A 40 4.47 18.45 -3.35
N LEU A 41 3.48 19.31 -3.58
CA LEU A 41 2.82 20.08 -2.52
C LEU A 41 2.16 19.14 -1.48
N ASN A 42 1.43 18.12 -1.93
CA ASN A 42 0.80 17.15 -1.03
C ASN A 42 1.84 16.41 -0.17
N MET A 43 2.95 15.95 -0.75
CA MET A 43 4.03 15.31 0.00
C MET A 43 4.64 16.25 1.05
N LEU A 44 4.86 17.52 0.71
CA LEU A 44 5.37 18.50 1.66
C LEU A 44 4.39 18.70 2.83
N LEU A 45 3.09 18.81 2.54
CA LEU A 45 2.05 18.89 3.57
C LEU A 45 2.00 17.63 4.43
N MET A 46 2.17 16.43 3.86
CA MET A 46 2.27 15.18 4.62
C MET A 46 3.48 15.18 5.53
N PHE A 47 4.65 15.62 5.05
CA PHE A 47 5.86 15.75 5.86
C PHE A 47 5.62 16.67 7.07
N LEU A 48 5.05 17.86 6.82
CA LEU A 48 4.75 18.84 7.86
C LEU A 48 3.71 18.31 8.87
N ALA A 49 2.67 17.60 8.38
CA ALA A 49 1.65 17.00 9.22
C ALA A 49 2.22 15.91 10.14
N VAL A 50 3.10 15.05 9.60
CA VAL A 50 3.79 14.01 10.36
C VAL A 50 4.70 14.62 11.41
N LYS A 51 5.46 15.65 11.06
CA LYS A 51 6.32 16.38 12.01
C LYS A 51 5.48 16.98 13.14
N ALA A 52 4.44 17.73 12.82
CA ALA A 52 3.57 18.37 13.82
C ALA A 52 2.90 17.38 14.79
N LEU A 53 2.57 16.17 14.32
CA LEU A 53 2.06 15.10 15.18
C LEU A 53 3.16 14.38 15.98
N GLY A 54 4.36 14.25 15.40
CA GLY A 54 5.49 13.54 15.97
C GLY A 54 6.33 14.35 16.97
N ASP A 55 6.27 15.68 16.96
CA ASP A 55 7.12 16.52 17.81
C ASP A 55 6.95 16.21 19.31
N ALA A 56 5.73 15.87 19.74
CA ALA A 56 5.41 15.48 21.12
C ALA A 56 5.52 13.97 21.39
N LYS A 57 6.15 13.19 20.50
CA LYS A 57 6.25 11.72 20.59
C LYS A 57 7.68 11.27 20.84
N SER A 58 7.80 10.11 21.49
CA SER A 58 9.10 9.45 21.66
C SER A 58 9.73 9.10 20.31
N GLU A 59 11.05 9.02 20.29
CA GLU A 59 11.81 8.67 19.09
C GLU A 59 11.38 7.30 18.52
N THR A 60 11.09 6.33 19.38
CA THR A 60 10.59 5.00 18.99
C THR A 60 9.28 5.10 18.21
N VAL A 61 8.30 5.86 18.73
CA VAL A 61 6.99 6.05 18.10
C VAL A 61 7.14 6.75 16.75
N ARG A 62 7.94 7.81 16.68
CA ARG A 62 8.27 8.48 15.40
C ARG A 62 8.95 7.54 14.42
N GLY A 63 9.91 6.76 14.88
CA GLY A 63 10.67 5.81 14.07
C GLY A 63 9.81 4.72 13.45
N ILE A 64 8.72 4.32 14.11
CA ILE A 64 7.73 3.37 13.57
C ILE A 64 6.75 4.07 12.62
N ALA A 65 6.18 5.19 13.04
CA ALA A 65 5.12 5.86 12.28
C ALA A 65 5.64 6.48 10.97
N TRP A 66 6.83 7.08 10.98
CA TRP A 66 7.43 7.72 9.82
C TRP A 66 7.43 6.82 8.58
N PRO A 67 8.07 5.64 8.58
CA PRO A 67 8.08 4.77 7.41
C PRO A 67 6.67 4.26 7.03
N LEU A 68 5.79 3.98 8.01
CA LEU A 68 4.42 3.57 7.70
C LEU A 68 3.63 4.67 6.96
N ILE A 69 3.76 5.93 7.38
CA ILE A 69 3.06 7.05 6.74
C ILE A 69 3.72 7.40 5.39
N MET A 70 5.06 7.39 5.34
CA MET A 70 5.82 7.66 4.12
C MET A 70 5.67 6.59 3.04
N SER A 71 5.13 5.41 3.36
CA SER A 71 4.72 4.45 2.34
C SER A 71 3.64 5.01 1.41
N TRP A 72 2.81 5.98 1.85
CA TRP A 72 1.76 6.58 1.02
C TRP A 72 2.09 7.94 0.41
N ALA A 73 3.11 8.63 0.93
CA ALA A 73 3.53 9.92 0.37
C ALA A 73 3.87 9.81 -1.14
N PRO A 74 4.69 8.85 -1.61
CA PRO A 74 4.95 8.72 -3.04
C PRO A 74 3.75 8.12 -3.79
N ILE A 75 2.96 7.22 -3.18
CA ILE A 75 1.71 6.67 -3.76
C ILE A 75 0.72 7.78 -4.12
N SER A 76 0.70 8.90 -3.38
CA SER A 76 -0.25 9.98 -3.63
C SER A 76 -0.13 10.60 -5.04
N VAL A 77 0.98 10.39 -5.75
CA VAL A 77 1.10 10.79 -7.17
C VAL A 77 0.08 10.08 -8.07
N PHE A 78 -0.41 8.91 -7.64
CA PHE A 78 -1.41 8.13 -8.39
C PHE A 78 -2.74 8.87 -8.53
N ALA A 79 -3.00 9.90 -7.71
CA ALA A 79 -4.13 10.80 -7.87
C ALA A 79 -4.22 11.40 -9.28
N GLY A 80 -3.08 11.64 -9.94
CA GLY A 80 -3.04 12.16 -11.31
C GLY A 80 -2.54 11.19 -12.37
N MET A 81 -1.82 10.12 -11.99
CA MET A 81 -1.55 9.02 -12.94
C MET A 81 -2.81 8.20 -13.27
N GLY A 82 -3.87 8.32 -12.46
CA GLY A 82 -5.10 7.55 -12.63
C GLY A 82 -4.93 6.05 -12.36
N PRO A 83 -5.96 5.23 -12.63
CA PRO A 83 -5.82 3.77 -12.63
C PRO A 83 -4.82 3.33 -13.72
N PRO A 84 -4.18 2.15 -13.58
CA PRO A 84 -3.42 1.56 -14.67
C PRO A 84 -4.31 1.38 -15.91
N PRO A 85 -3.79 1.57 -17.14
CA PRO A 85 -4.57 1.40 -18.36
C PRO A 85 -5.15 -0.01 -18.48
N GLU A 86 -6.39 -0.11 -18.99
CA GLU A 86 -7.08 -1.41 -19.16
C GLU A 86 -6.64 -2.14 -20.44
N THR A 87 -6.04 -1.42 -21.40
CA THR A 87 -5.60 -1.99 -22.68
C THR A 87 -4.07 -2.08 -22.74
N ALA A 88 -3.57 -3.11 -23.43
CA ALA A 88 -2.13 -3.28 -23.64
C ALA A 88 -1.52 -2.10 -24.43
N GLU A 89 -2.26 -1.54 -25.38
CA GLU A 89 -1.86 -0.35 -26.14
C GLU A 89 -1.74 0.89 -25.25
N GLY A 90 -2.75 1.16 -24.41
CA GLY A 90 -2.70 2.28 -23.46
C GLY A 90 -1.58 2.12 -22.44
N TRP A 91 -1.34 0.89 -21.98
CA TRP A 91 -0.22 0.57 -21.10
C TRP A 91 1.13 0.82 -21.77
N ALA A 92 1.29 0.40 -23.02
CA ALA A 92 2.51 0.62 -23.80
C ALA A 92 2.74 2.12 -24.07
N ALA A 93 1.67 2.89 -24.35
CA ALA A 93 1.75 4.34 -24.54
C ALA A 93 2.24 5.06 -23.28
N LEU A 94 1.92 4.54 -22.09
CA LEU A 94 2.33 5.08 -20.80
C LEU A 94 3.41 4.23 -20.11
N ALA A 95 4.22 3.49 -20.87
CA ALA A 95 5.17 2.49 -20.33
C ALA A 95 6.10 3.05 -19.24
N TRP A 96 6.65 4.25 -19.46
CA TRP A 96 7.49 4.94 -18.48
C TRP A 96 6.73 5.22 -17.17
N GLU A 97 5.50 5.72 -17.25
CA GLU A 97 4.69 5.99 -16.06
C GLU A 97 4.34 4.71 -15.31
N GLN A 98 4.12 3.60 -16.02
CA GLN A 98 3.91 2.31 -15.37
C GLN A 98 5.17 1.86 -14.64
N GLN A 99 6.35 1.90 -15.29
CA GLN A 99 7.63 1.60 -14.62
C GLN A 99 7.82 2.45 -13.36
N LEU A 100 7.57 3.76 -13.44
CA LEU A 100 7.64 4.66 -12.29
C LEU A 100 6.64 4.31 -11.19
N ARG A 101 5.37 4.02 -11.54
CA ARG A 101 4.31 3.58 -10.62
C ARG A 101 4.76 2.36 -9.81
N TYR A 102 5.31 1.36 -10.48
CA TYR A 102 5.74 0.14 -9.82
C TYR A 102 7.04 0.31 -9.02
N CYS A 103 7.96 1.19 -9.43
CA CYS A 103 9.09 1.62 -8.60
C CYS A 103 8.63 2.32 -7.30
N ILE A 104 7.64 3.20 -7.39
CA ILE A 104 7.03 3.86 -6.22
C ILE A 104 6.45 2.82 -5.28
N LEU A 105 5.73 1.83 -5.80
CA LEU A 105 5.15 0.75 -5.01
C LEU A 105 6.24 -0.07 -4.30
N ILE A 106 7.34 -0.42 -4.98
CA ILE A 106 8.51 -1.10 -4.36
C ILE A 106 9.06 -0.32 -3.17
N VAL A 107 9.30 0.99 -3.35
CA VAL A 107 9.79 1.86 -2.27
C VAL A 107 8.78 1.90 -1.12
N SER A 108 7.49 1.98 -1.44
CA SER A 108 6.39 2.03 -0.47
C SER A 108 6.30 0.75 0.36
N GLY A 109 6.31 -0.43 -0.28
CA GLY A 109 6.31 -1.72 0.41
C GLY A 109 7.56 -1.94 1.27
N THR A 110 8.71 -1.41 0.84
CA THR A 110 9.94 -1.40 1.62
C THR A 110 9.79 -0.55 2.89
N PHE A 111 9.27 0.68 2.77
CA PHE A 111 8.97 1.52 3.94
C PHE A 111 7.98 0.85 4.88
N THR A 112 6.88 0.29 4.37
CA THR A 112 5.92 -0.44 5.20
C THR A 112 6.59 -1.55 6.00
N THR A 113 7.45 -2.35 5.35
CA THR A 113 8.19 -3.44 6.01
C THR A 113 9.13 -2.90 7.09
N ILE A 114 9.89 -1.84 6.82
CA ILE A 114 10.76 -1.17 7.82
C ILE A 114 9.94 -0.73 9.05
N GLY A 115 8.76 -0.14 8.84
CA GLY A 115 7.87 0.28 9.92
C GLY A 115 7.43 -0.87 10.80
N PHE A 116 7.02 -2.00 10.22
CA PHE A 116 6.65 -3.20 10.97
C PHE A 116 7.82 -3.90 11.65
N LEU A 117 9.02 -3.89 11.05
CA LEU A 117 10.22 -4.41 11.70
C LEU A 117 10.57 -3.60 12.96
N ARG A 118 10.53 -2.27 12.88
CA ARG A 118 10.71 -1.39 14.05
C ARG A 118 9.61 -1.60 15.10
N MET A 119 8.37 -1.83 14.66
CA MET A 119 7.24 -2.16 15.54
C MET A 119 7.46 -3.48 16.27
N TYR A 120 8.01 -4.49 15.59
CA TYR A 120 8.41 -5.75 16.22
C TYR A 120 9.46 -5.50 17.31
N ASP A 121 10.47 -4.68 17.05
CA ASP A 121 11.52 -4.40 18.03
C ASP A 121 10.98 -3.74 19.30
N MET A 122 9.98 -2.87 19.17
CA MET A 122 9.25 -2.30 20.32
C MET A 122 8.43 -3.36 21.07
N LEU A 123 7.82 -4.32 20.37
CA LEU A 123 6.94 -5.33 20.96
C LEU A 123 7.66 -6.58 21.48
N ARG A 124 8.95 -6.75 21.19
CA ARG A 124 9.68 -8.01 21.40
C ARG A 124 9.83 -8.45 22.86
N SER A 125 9.69 -7.53 23.81
CA SER A 125 9.74 -7.81 25.26
C SER A 125 8.36 -7.78 25.92
N GLY A 126 7.29 -7.59 25.14
CA GLY A 126 5.93 -7.37 25.65
C GLY A 126 4.97 -8.55 25.46
N PRO A 127 3.73 -8.42 25.97
CA PRO A 127 2.69 -9.45 25.91
C PRO A 127 2.22 -9.80 24.48
N GLY A 128 2.55 -8.97 23.48
CA GLY A 128 2.25 -9.17 22.06
C GLY A 128 3.34 -9.91 21.27
N VAL A 129 4.48 -10.28 21.86
CA VAL A 129 5.67 -10.76 21.12
C VAL A 129 5.41 -11.93 20.19
N ARG A 130 4.63 -12.94 20.61
CA ARG A 130 4.35 -14.13 19.79
C ARG A 130 3.66 -13.75 18.47
N PHE A 131 2.70 -12.83 18.55
CA PHE A 131 1.99 -12.31 17.38
C PHE A 131 2.89 -11.40 16.55
N ALA A 132 3.63 -10.48 17.18
CA ALA A 132 4.58 -9.63 16.47
C ALA A 132 5.64 -10.45 15.70
N LYS A 133 6.09 -11.59 16.24
CA LYS A 133 7.00 -12.51 15.55
C LYS A 133 6.39 -13.12 14.30
N VAL A 134 5.13 -13.58 14.38
CA VAL A 134 4.39 -14.10 13.21
C VAL A 134 4.21 -13.01 12.15
N GLY A 135 3.77 -11.81 12.56
CA GLY A 135 3.63 -10.66 11.65
C GLY A 135 4.94 -10.30 10.97
N LYS A 136 6.06 -10.25 11.72
CA LYS A 136 7.40 -10.03 11.17
C LYS A 136 7.76 -11.09 10.12
N THR A 137 7.55 -12.38 10.41
CA THR A 137 7.81 -13.45 9.45
C THR A 137 6.98 -13.29 8.18
N MET A 138 5.70 -12.96 8.30
CA MET A 138 4.83 -12.69 7.14
C MET A 138 5.38 -11.55 6.28
N PHE A 139 5.81 -10.43 6.87
CA PHE A 139 6.40 -9.31 6.11
C PHE A 139 7.75 -9.63 5.48
N VAL A 140 8.62 -10.40 6.16
CA VAL A 140 9.90 -10.84 5.61
C VAL A 140 9.73 -11.73 4.37
N ILE A 141 8.68 -12.55 4.34
CA ILE A 141 8.33 -13.38 3.18
C ILE A 141 7.58 -12.57 2.12
N ALA A 142 6.65 -11.70 2.54
CA ALA A 142 5.84 -10.92 1.62
C ALA A 142 6.66 -9.90 0.82
N LEU A 143 7.63 -9.22 1.44
CA LEU A 143 8.40 -8.17 0.76
C LEU A 143 9.09 -8.64 -0.54
N PRO A 144 9.86 -9.75 -0.57
CA PRO A 144 10.46 -10.20 -1.82
C PRO A 144 9.40 -10.59 -2.86
N LEU A 145 8.30 -11.23 -2.46
CA LEU A 145 7.21 -11.58 -3.38
C LEU A 145 6.52 -10.32 -3.95
N PHE A 146 6.29 -9.31 -3.11
CA PHE A 146 5.75 -8.01 -3.49
C PHE A 146 6.67 -7.32 -4.49
N ILE A 147 7.97 -7.24 -4.20
CA ILE A 147 8.96 -6.64 -5.12
C ILE A 147 8.98 -7.39 -6.45
N THR A 148 9.03 -8.72 -6.42
CA THR A 148 9.01 -9.54 -7.63
C THR A 148 7.73 -9.33 -8.44
N ASN A 149 6.57 -9.23 -7.78
CA ASN A 149 5.31 -8.93 -8.43
C ASN A 149 5.32 -7.53 -9.06
N MET A 150 5.80 -6.51 -8.35
CA MET A 150 5.90 -5.15 -8.89
C MET A 150 6.87 -5.08 -10.09
N ILE A 151 7.97 -5.84 -10.06
CA ILE A 151 8.89 -5.96 -11.20
C ILE A 151 8.19 -6.62 -12.40
N TYR A 152 7.41 -7.67 -12.15
CA TYR A 152 6.62 -8.32 -13.20
C TYR A 152 5.66 -7.35 -13.87
N TRP A 153 4.85 -6.62 -13.10
CA TRP A 153 3.90 -5.67 -13.66
C TRP A 153 4.58 -4.47 -14.32
N GLY A 154 5.56 -3.86 -13.64
CA GLY A 154 6.19 -2.62 -14.09
C GLY A 154 7.16 -2.78 -15.24
N PHE A 155 7.90 -3.89 -15.31
CA PHE A 155 8.96 -4.07 -16.30
C PHE A 155 8.64 -5.21 -17.26
N PHE A 156 8.43 -6.42 -16.76
CA PHE A 156 8.24 -7.58 -17.64
C PHE A 156 6.97 -7.43 -18.50
N LEU A 157 5.82 -7.21 -17.88
CA LEU A 157 4.53 -7.10 -18.56
C LEU A 157 4.46 -5.84 -19.42
N THR A 158 4.98 -4.71 -18.93
CA THR A 158 5.12 -3.48 -19.73
C THR A 158 5.91 -3.72 -21.01
N ASN A 159 7.05 -4.41 -20.93
CA ASN A 159 7.86 -4.72 -22.11
C ASN A 159 7.15 -5.70 -23.06
N VAL A 160 6.38 -6.65 -22.52
CA VAL A 160 5.52 -7.53 -23.32
C VAL A 160 4.48 -6.72 -24.08
N PHE A 161 3.79 -5.78 -23.43
CA PHE A 161 2.81 -4.93 -24.12
C PHE A 161 3.45 -4.03 -25.17
N VAL A 162 4.57 -3.37 -24.85
CA VAL A 162 5.30 -2.56 -25.84
C VAL A 162 5.70 -3.37 -27.07
N LYS A 163 6.14 -4.62 -26.89
CA LYS A 163 6.58 -5.48 -27.99
C LYS A 163 5.44 -6.06 -28.82
N TYR A 164 4.37 -6.52 -28.17
CA TYR A 164 3.33 -7.33 -28.82
C TYR A 164 2.04 -6.56 -29.13
N SER A 165 1.95 -5.28 -28.80
CA SER A 165 0.84 -4.40 -29.17
C SER A 165 1.09 -3.62 -30.48
N GLN A 166 2.24 -3.80 -31.13
CA GLN A 166 2.57 -3.10 -32.37
C GLN A 166 1.95 -3.80 -33.59
N PRO A 167 1.56 -3.04 -34.64
CA PRO A 167 1.14 -3.63 -35.91
C PRO A 167 2.21 -4.56 -36.49
N GLY A 168 1.81 -5.78 -36.89
CA GLY A 168 2.73 -6.78 -37.46
C GLY A 168 3.60 -7.50 -36.43
N ALA A 169 3.35 -7.35 -35.13
CA ALA A 169 4.03 -8.12 -34.10
C ALA A 169 3.81 -9.64 -34.27
N PRO A 170 4.81 -10.48 -33.96
CA PRO A 170 4.64 -11.92 -33.97
C PRO A 170 3.61 -12.35 -32.92
N SER A 171 3.05 -13.55 -33.08
CA SER A 171 2.18 -14.14 -32.06
C SER A 171 2.90 -14.21 -30.72
N LYS A 172 2.16 -13.90 -29.63
CA LYS A 172 2.65 -14.03 -28.27
C LYS A 172 3.06 -15.49 -28.00
N PRO A 173 4.25 -15.74 -27.44
CA PRO A 173 4.63 -17.09 -27.04
C PRO A 173 3.71 -17.66 -25.96
N ASP A 174 3.38 -18.96 -26.06
CA ASP A 174 2.45 -19.63 -25.13
C ASP A 174 2.91 -19.58 -23.67
N TRP A 175 4.22 -19.60 -23.43
CA TRP A 175 4.78 -19.53 -22.08
C TRP A 175 4.43 -18.24 -21.32
N LEU A 176 4.04 -17.16 -22.02
CA LEU A 176 3.58 -15.92 -21.39
C LEU A 176 2.34 -16.15 -20.52
N GLN A 177 1.43 -17.05 -20.93
CA GLN A 177 0.24 -17.40 -20.15
C GLN A 177 0.63 -18.13 -18.86
N THR A 178 1.61 -19.04 -18.94
CA THR A 178 2.14 -19.75 -17.77
C THR A 178 2.75 -18.78 -16.76
N VAL A 179 3.55 -17.81 -17.24
CA VAL A 179 4.13 -16.77 -16.38
C VAL A 179 3.05 -15.91 -15.73
N SER A 180 2.03 -15.48 -16.49
CA SER A 180 0.90 -14.70 -15.94
C SER A 180 0.14 -15.45 -14.84
N THR A 181 -0.06 -16.76 -15.04
CA THR A 181 -0.70 -17.63 -14.04
C THR A 181 0.16 -17.77 -12.78
N ALA A 182 1.47 -17.94 -12.93
CA ALA A 182 2.39 -18.00 -11.79
C ALA A 182 2.39 -16.69 -10.99
N PHE A 183 2.42 -15.53 -11.67
CA PHE A 183 2.37 -14.22 -10.99
C PHE A 183 1.02 -13.90 -10.37
N THR A 184 -0.06 -14.48 -10.88
CA THR A 184 -1.36 -14.47 -10.19
C THR A 184 -1.28 -15.16 -8.83
N ALA A 185 -0.65 -16.32 -8.75
CA ALA A 185 -0.45 -17.04 -7.49
C ALA A 185 0.49 -16.28 -6.54
N VAL A 186 1.61 -15.74 -7.07
CA VAL A 186 2.54 -14.88 -6.28
C VAL A 186 1.77 -13.72 -5.65
N ARG A 187 1.02 -12.96 -6.46
CA ARG A 187 0.16 -11.86 -6.01
C ARG A 187 -0.84 -12.29 -4.94
N MET A 188 -1.50 -13.44 -5.11
CA MET A 188 -2.46 -13.93 -4.11
C MET A 188 -1.77 -14.18 -2.76
N VAL A 189 -0.62 -14.84 -2.76
CA VAL A 189 0.13 -15.17 -1.54
C VAL A 189 0.65 -13.90 -0.88
N GLU A 190 1.30 -13.01 -1.62
CA GLU A 190 1.95 -11.82 -1.06
C GLU A 190 0.94 -10.81 -0.50
N VAL A 191 -0.16 -10.55 -1.20
CA VAL A 191 -1.26 -9.70 -0.71
C VAL A 191 -1.86 -10.26 0.58
N THR A 192 -2.13 -11.57 0.62
CA THR A 192 -2.67 -12.24 1.80
C THR A 192 -1.71 -12.14 2.99
N LEU A 193 -0.40 -12.34 2.77
CA LEU A 193 0.61 -12.20 3.82
C LEU A 193 0.69 -10.76 4.36
N ILE A 194 0.58 -9.73 3.52
CA ILE A 194 0.59 -8.32 3.95
C ILE A 194 -0.63 -8.02 4.83
N TYR A 195 -1.84 -8.42 4.40
CA TYR A 195 -3.05 -8.20 5.18
C TYR A 195 -3.03 -8.96 6.51
N LEU A 196 -2.75 -10.27 6.49
CA LEU A 196 -2.71 -11.06 7.71
C LEU A 196 -1.57 -10.62 8.65
N GLY A 197 -0.41 -10.26 8.09
CA GLY A 197 0.69 -9.68 8.87
C GLY A 197 0.27 -8.40 9.57
N THR A 198 -0.43 -7.51 8.86
CA THR A 198 -0.98 -6.27 9.41
C THR A 198 -2.00 -6.55 10.52
N ALA A 199 -2.92 -7.50 10.31
CA ALA A 199 -3.91 -7.89 11.31
C ALA A 199 -3.25 -8.42 12.59
N VAL A 200 -2.24 -9.28 12.45
CA VAL A 200 -1.51 -9.86 13.59
C VAL A 200 -0.72 -8.79 14.35
N PHE A 201 -0.11 -7.81 13.65
CA PHE A 201 0.50 -6.65 14.31
C PHE A 201 -0.53 -5.78 15.04
N ALA A 202 -1.69 -5.51 14.43
CA ALA A 202 -2.78 -4.77 15.10
C ALA A 202 -3.24 -5.48 16.36
N TYR A 203 -3.31 -6.82 16.34
CA TYR A 203 -3.61 -7.62 17.53
C TYR A 203 -2.51 -7.50 18.59
N ALA A 204 -1.24 -7.66 18.19
CA ALA A 204 -0.08 -7.54 19.08
C ALA A 204 -0.02 -6.17 19.78
N LEU A 205 -0.30 -5.08 19.03
CA LEU A 205 -0.38 -3.73 19.58
C LEU A 205 -1.48 -3.59 20.63
N SER A 206 -2.64 -4.25 20.46
CA SER A 206 -3.70 -4.21 21.47
C SER A 206 -3.32 -4.93 22.76
N ARG A 207 -2.60 -6.06 22.63
CA ARG A 207 -2.11 -6.84 23.78
C ARG A 207 -1.10 -6.06 24.61
N SER A 208 -0.28 -5.24 23.96
CA SER A 208 0.71 -4.37 24.61
C SER A 208 0.16 -2.98 24.97
N GLY A 209 -1.14 -2.71 24.81
CA GLY A 209 -1.77 -1.43 25.18
C GLY A 209 -1.50 -0.26 24.20
N HIS A 210 -0.67 -0.45 23.18
CA HIS A 210 -0.35 0.57 22.19
C HIS A 210 -1.49 0.86 21.22
N LEU A 211 -2.50 0.00 21.11
CA LEU A 211 -3.71 0.23 20.32
C LEU A 211 -4.97 -0.12 21.15
N SER A 212 -6.05 0.66 21.01
CA SER A 212 -7.31 0.31 21.68
C SER A 212 -7.89 -0.98 21.08
N ARG A 213 -8.66 -1.74 21.87
CA ARG A 213 -9.29 -2.98 21.40
C ARG A 213 -10.18 -2.74 20.18
N LEU A 214 -10.98 -1.67 20.21
CA LEU A 214 -11.86 -1.31 19.09
C LEU A 214 -11.07 -1.03 17.82
N ALA A 215 -10.04 -0.18 17.88
CA ALA A 215 -9.22 0.14 16.71
C ALA A 215 -8.51 -1.11 16.16
N SER A 216 -8.01 -1.98 17.06
CA SER A 216 -7.41 -3.26 16.69
C SER A 216 -8.41 -4.16 15.97
N SER A 217 -9.62 -4.33 16.51
CA SER A 217 -10.68 -5.13 15.88
C SER A 217 -11.07 -4.62 14.50
N VAL A 218 -11.13 -3.30 14.30
CA VAL A 218 -11.40 -2.68 13.00
C VAL A 218 -10.30 -3.03 11.99
N TYR A 219 -9.02 -2.84 12.34
CA TYR A 219 -7.93 -3.20 11.43
C TYR A 219 -7.90 -4.70 11.10
N ILE A 220 -8.10 -5.56 12.10
CA ILE A 220 -8.14 -7.01 11.92
C ILE A 220 -9.28 -7.39 10.97
N PHE A 221 -10.49 -6.86 11.20
CA PHE A 221 -11.65 -7.15 10.37
C PHE A 221 -11.39 -6.80 8.90
N PHE A 222 -10.96 -5.56 8.61
CA PHE A 222 -10.73 -5.13 7.23
C PHE A 222 -9.56 -5.89 6.59
N CYS A 223 -8.49 -6.18 7.32
CA CYS A 223 -7.38 -6.97 6.79
C CYS A 223 -7.82 -8.40 6.45
N CYS A 224 -8.54 -9.08 7.35
CA CYS A 224 -9.06 -10.41 7.10
C CYS A 224 -10.06 -10.42 5.93
N LEU A 225 -10.95 -9.42 5.86
CA LEU A 225 -11.88 -9.28 4.75
C LEU A 225 -11.14 -9.11 3.42
N CYS A 226 -10.16 -8.21 3.33
CA CYS A 226 -9.40 -8.02 2.10
C CYS A 226 -8.54 -9.23 1.74
N ALA A 227 -7.99 -9.95 2.72
CA ALA A 227 -7.30 -11.22 2.47
C ALA A 227 -8.26 -12.27 1.85
N LEU A 228 -9.47 -12.40 2.38
CA LEU A 228 -10.50 -13.30 1.83
C LEU A 228 -10.92 -12.86 0.42
N LEU A 229 -11.18 -11.57 0.22
CA LEU A 229 -11.58 -11.01 -1.07
C LEU A 229 -10.50 -11.25 -2.13
N ASN A 230 -9.21 -11.11 -1.80
CA ASN A 230 -8.09 -11.36 -2.72
C ASN A 230 -8.03 -12.82 -3.21
N LEU A 231 -8.48 -13.76 -2.39
CA LEU A 231 -8.49 -15.19 -2.72
C LEU A 231 -9.71 -15.62 -3.55
N LEU A 232 -10.66 -14.71 -3.78
CA LEU A 232 -11.81 -15.01 -4.63
C LEU A 232 -11.39 -15.17 -6.10
N PRO A 233 -12.08 -16.04 -6.85
CA PRO A 233 -11.84 -16.17 -8.28
C PRO A 233 -12.30 -14.91 -9.03
N ALA A 234 -11.57 -14.55 -10.09
CA ALA A 234 -11.79 -13.30 -10.84
C ALA A 234 -13.07 -13.31 -11.70
N ASN A 235 -13.72 -14.46 -11.89
CA ASN A 235 -14.91 -14.63 -12.73
C ASN A 235 -16.23 -14.42 -11.97
N LEU A 236 -16.20 -13.97 -10.72
CA LEU A 236 -17.40 -13.66 -9.96
C LEU A 236 -18.13 -12.44 -10.55
N PRO A 237 -19.47 -12.38 -10.49
CA PRO A 237 -20.21 -11.20 -10.91
C PRO A 237 -19.97 -10.01 -9.96
N ALA A 238 -20.25 -8.80 -10.45
CA ALA A 238 -20.32 -7.62 -9.58
C ALA A 238 -21.41 -7.83 -8.49
N PRO A 239 -21.20 -7.34 -7.26
CA PRO A 239 -20.12 -6.44 -6.83
C PRO A 239 -18.82 -7.15 -6.39
N LEU A 240 -18.78 -8.49 -6.37
CA LEU A 240 -17.65 -9.23 -5.81
C LEU A 240 -16.38 -9.14 -6.66
N SER A 241 -16.50 -9.06 -7.98
CA SER A 241 -15.34 -8.81 -8.86
C SER A 241 -14.65 -7.48 -8.58
N ILE A 242 -15.42 -6.42 -8.30
CA ILE A 242 -14.88 -5.10 -7.95
C ILE A 242 -14.18 -5.17 -6.60
N ALA A 243 -14.81 -5.80 -5.60
CA ALA A 243 -14.22 -5.98 -4.27
C ALA A 243 -12.93 -6.82 -4.32
N ASN A 244 -12.91 -7.89 -5.13
CA ASN A 244 -11.72 -8.69 -5.42
C ASN A 244 -10.62 -7.79 -6.02
N TYR A 245 -10.91 -7.06 -7.10
CA TYR A 245 -9.97 -6.13 -7.75
C TYR A 245 -9.36 -5.14 -6.75
N VAL A 246 -10.19 -4.42 -6.01
CA VAL A 246 -9.75 -3.41 -5.03
C VAL A 246 -8.85 -4.02 -3.96
N SER A 247 -9.16 -5.24 -3.50
CA SER A 247 -8.41 -5.88 -2.42
C SER A 247 -6.94 -6.13 -2.76
N TYR A 248 -6.59 -6.31 -4.03
CA TYR A 248 -5.21 -6.58 -4.44
C TYR A 248 -4.53 -5.41 -5.17
N ILE A 249 -5.18 -4.24 -5.25
CA ILE A 249 -4.49 -3.03 -5.72
C ILE A 249 -3.30 -2.77 -4.78
N PRO A 250 -2.05 -2.74 -5.27
CA PRO A 250 -0.87 -2.68 -4.41
C PRO A 250 -0.79 -1.45 -3.48
N ALA A 251 -1.44 -0.33 -3.86
CA ALA A 251 -1.55 0.82 -2.98
C ALA A 251 -2.52 0.56 -1.82
N ILE A 252 -3.67 -0.08 -2.10
CA ILE A 252 -4.72 -0.36 -1.12
C ILE A 252 -4.25 -1.37 -0.06
N THR A 253 -3.45 -2.36 -0.44
CA THR A 253 -2.81 -3.29 0.51
C THR A 253 -1.94 -2.59 1.56
N LEU A 254 -1.39 -1.41 1.24
CA LEU A 254 -0.57 -0.62 2.15
C LEU A 254 -1.38 0.42 2.96
N LEU A 255 -2.71 0.50 2.77
CA LEU A 255 -3.58 1.47 3.46
C LEU A 255 -3.68 1.21 4.98
N MET A 256 -3.90 -0.04 5.39
CA MET A 256 -4.02 -0.37 6.81
C MET A 256 -2.71 -0.12 7.57
N PRO A 257 -1.53 -0.51 7.04
CA PRO A 257 -0.24 -0.09 7.60
C PRO A 257 -0.10 1.43 7.77
N TYR A 258 -0.49 2.20 6.75
CA TYR A 258 -0.49 3.66 6.81
C TYR A 258 -1.36 4.20 7.94
N LEU A 259 -2.60 3.74 8.04
CA LEU A 259 -3.54 4.19 9.06
C LEU A 259 -3.09 3.82 10.47
N ILE A 260 -2.42 2.66 10.65
CA ILE A 260 -1.77 2.32 11.93
C ILE A 260 -0.68 3.33 12.27
N GLY A 261 0.15 3.73 11.30
CA GLY A 261 1.16 4.78 11.47
C GLY A 261 0.56 6.11 11.91
N VAL A 262 -0.52 6.56 11.24
CA VAL A 262 -1.24 7.80 11.61
C VAL A 262 -1.84 7.69 13.01
N ASN A 263 -2.42 6.54 13.37
CA ASN A 263 -2.97 6.30 14.71
C ASN A 263 -1.88 6.39 15.79
N PHE A 264 -0.69 5.86 15.50
CA PHE A 264 0.47 5.86 16.39
C PHE A 264 0.89 7.27 16.81
N LEU A 265 0.86 8.23 15.88
CA LEU A 265 1.15 9.64 16.19
C LEU A 265 -0.03 10.39 16.82
N SER A 266 -1.24 9.85 16.70
CA SER A 266 -2.45 10.53 17.13
C SER A 266 -2.76 10.39 18.62
N LYS A 267 -2.25 9.37 19.31
CA LYS A 267 -2.51 9.19 20.74
C LYS A 267 -1.83 10.31 21.52
N VAL A 268 -2.54 11.00 22.40
CA VAL A 268 -1.90 11.88 23.39
C VAL A 268 -1.41 10.96 24.50
N GLU A 269 -0.12 11.06 24.84
CA GLU A 269 0.39 10.44 26.07
C GLU A 269 -0.02 11.31 27.25
#